data_AF-A0A1Y3WYA2-F1
#
_entry.id   AF-A0A1Y3WYA2-F1
#
_cell.length_a   1.000
_cell.length_b   1.000
_cell.length_c   1.000
_cell.angle_alpha   90.00
_cell.angle_beta   90.00
_cell.angle_gamma   90.00
#
_symmetry.space_group_name_H-M   'P 1'
#
loop_
_entity.id
_entity.type
_entity.pdbx_description
1 polymer ?
#
loop_
_entity_poly.entity_id
_entity_poly.type
_entity_poly.pdbx_seq_one_letter_code
_entity_poly.pdbx_strand_id
1 'polypeptide(L)'
;MPAVYAHHRFGDKALQACPSPLAREAVTAFPDLYAIGLQGPDVLFYYDPLRPNPCKAAGNALHDAPAAPFFVRGLSKVDGSPLGRALLSYLLGMTCHFALDSACHSYIEHRIQCTGQSHVSIETALEGRLMAQDGVDWRTVNPAGYLAVHETACRTMARVLPASPAQLRRCLVNMKLFNGLLMPGRPLINGLAEQALRRSGKWEEIGGLLFSALDPEEYAQSSSVLTDLFFQAVPKAAALMDSCCAHVQSGAPLDPRFDKTYGPDPEAMALFAAKPAD
;
A
#
# COMPACT_ATOMS: atom_id res chain seq x y z
N MET A 1 5.94 0.15 0.31
CA MET A 1 5.70 -0.54 -0.97
C MET A 1 5.39 0.44 -2.13
N PRO A 2 5.80 0.16 -3.38
CA PRO A 2 5.33 0.89 -4.57
C PRO A 2 4.15 0.21 -5.30
N ALA A 3 3.55 -0.86 -4.77
CA ALA A 3 2.50 -1.65 -5.44
C ALA A 3 1.10 -0.98 -5.43
N VAL A 4 1.00 0.22 -6.00
CA VAL A 4 -0.18 1.07 -6.04
C VAL A 4 -1.43 0.37 -6.59
N TYR A 5 -1.29 -0.35 -7.71
CA TYR A 5 -2.40 -1.06 -8.35
C TYR A 5 -2.75 -2.33 -7.59
N ALA A 6 -1.76 -3.04 -7.01
CA ALA A 6 -2.02 -4.22 -6.19
C ALA A 6 -2.93 -3.85 -5.01
N HIS A 7 -2.63 -2.75 -4.30
CA HIS A 7 -3.47 -2.26 -3.22
C HIS A 7 -4.85 -1.80 -3.67
N HIS A 8 -4.94 -1.13 -4.81
CA HIS A 8 -6.23 -0.72 -5.37
C HIS A 8 -7.13 -1.94 -5.63
N ARG A 9 -6.61 -2.91 -6.38
CA ARG A 9 -7.30 -4.16 -6.72
C ARG A 9 -7.67 -4.96 -5.47
N PHE A 10 -6.79 -5.00 -4.46
CA PHE A 10 -7.05 -5.64 -3.19
C PHE A 10 -8.21 -4.96 -2.45
N GLY A 11 -8.16 -3.64 -2.34
CA GLY A 11 -9.18 -2.82 -1.69
C GLY A 11 -10.56 -2.98 -2.32
N ASP A 12 -10.64 -3.08 -3.65
CA ASP A 12 -11.91 -3.32 -4.34
C ASP A 12 -12.52 -4.67 -3.95
N LYS A 13 -11.70 -5.72 -3.91
CA LYS A 13 -12.15 -7.07 -3.49
C LYS A 13 -12.52 -7.13 -2.01
N ALA A 14 -11.75 -6.48 -1.14
CA ALA A 14 -12.03 -6.41 0.29
C ALA A 14 -13.34 -5.66 0.56
N LEU A 15 -13.58 -4.55 -0.14
CA LEU A 15 -14.84 -3.79 -0.03
C LEU A 15 -16.05 -4.61 -0.49
N GLN A 16 -15.92 -5.36 -1.59
CA GLN A 16 -16.97 -6.26 -2.08
C GLN A 16 -17.31 -7.37 -1.06
N ALA A 17 -16.29 -7.92 -0.39
CA ALA A 17 -16.45 -8.94 0.64
C ALA A 17 -16.90 -8.37 2.00
N CYS A 18 -16.77 -7.06 2.23
CA CYS A 18 -17.12 -6.43 3.50
C CYS A 18 -18.66 -6.39 3.70
N PRO A 19 -19.18 -6.93 4.82
CA PRO A 19 -20.61 -6.95 5.10
C PRO A 19 -21.15 -5.62 5.63
N SER A 20 -20.28 -4.76 6.19
CA SER A 20 -20.67 -3.51 6.84
C SER A 20 -21.33 -2.52 5.88
N PRO A 21 -22.61 -2.14 6.09
CA PRO A 21 -23.25 -1.06 5.35
C PRO A 21 -22.54 0.28 5.56
N LEU A 22 -22.07 0.54 6.79
CA LEU A 22 -21.34 1.76 7.13
C LEU A 22 -20.04 1.90 6.31
N ALA A 23 -19.33 0.79 6.09
CA ALA A 23 -18.15 0.80 5.22
C ALA A 23 -18.51 1.20 3.79
N ARG A 24 -19.56 0.58 3.23
CA ARG A 24 -20.02 0.87 1.86
C ARG A 24 -20.49 2.31 1.70
N GLU A 25 -21.25 2.83 2.67
CA GLU A 25 -21.72 4.22 2.69
C GLU A 25 -20.56 5.21 2.75
N ALA A 26 -19.59 5.00 3.64
CA ALA A 26 -18.42 5.88 3.77
C ALA A 26 -17.58 5.88 2.49
N VAL A 27 -17.31 4.70 1.92
CA VAL A 27 -16.50 4.58 0.71
C VAL A 27 -17.22 5.12 -0.53
N THR A 28 -18.53 4.90 -0.65
CA THR A 28 -19.32 5.45 -1.77
C THR A 28 -19.42 6.97 -1.68
N ALA A 29 -19.51 7.54 -0.47
CA ALA A 29 -19.52 8.98 -0.26
C ALA A 29 -18.16 9.64 -0.51
N PHE A 30 -17.05 8.94 -0.22
CA PHE A 30 -15.70 9.47 -0.32
C PHE A 30 -14.73 8.45 -0.96
N PRO A 31 -14.94 8.07 -2.23
CA PRO A 31 -14.16 7.01 -2.89
C PRO A 31 -12.69 7.41 -3.05
N ASP A 32 -12.42 8.69 -3.33
CA ASP A 32 -11.06 9.23 -3.44
C ASP A 32 -10.26 9.04 -2.14
N LEU A 33 -10.91 9.19 -0.98
CA LEU A 33 -10.26 9.03 0.32
C LEU A 33 -9.96 7.56 0.60
N TYR A 34 -10.87 6.65 0.24
CA TYR A 34 -10.62 5.21 0.32
C TYR A 34 -9.42 4.85 -0.55
N ALA A 35 -9.41 5.28 -1.81
CA ALA A 35 -8.35 5.01 -2.77
C ALA A 35 -6.97 5.54 -2.31
N ILE A 36 -6.92 6.73 -1.68
CA ILE A 36 -5.71 7.24 -1.04
C ILE A 36 -5.33 6.41 0.18
N GLY A 37 -6.31 6.01 1.00
CA GLY A 37 -6.10 5.15 2.17
C GLY A 37 -5.51 3.78 1.81
N LEU A 38 -5.88 3.21 0.65
CA LEU A 38 -5.30 1.95 0.15
C LEU A 38 -3.79 2.01 -0.04
N GLN A 39 -3.22 3.22 -0.15
CA GLN A 39 -1.78 3.43 -0.25
C GLN A 39 -1.10 3.50 1.12
N GLY A 40 -1.84 3.41 2.22
CA GLY A 40 -1.24 3.24 3.53
C GLY A 40 -0.35 4.40 3.97
N PRO A 41 0.65 4.11 4.83
CA PRO A 41 1.70 5.05 5.18
C PRO A 41 2.67 5.31 4.02
N ASP A 42 2.65 4.49 2.95
CA ASP A 42 3.63 4.56 1.85
C ASP A 42 3.62 5.89 1.11
N VAL A 43 2.50 6.60 1.10
CA VAL A 43 2.42 7.97 0.55
C VAL A 43 3.52 8.87 1.13
N LEU A 44 3.88 8.69 2.40
CA LEU A 44 4.90 9.50 3.09
C LEU A 44 6.30 9.29 2.52
N PHE A 45 6.57 8.14 1.89
CA PHE A 45 7.84 7.87 1.22
C PHE A 45 8.06 8.74 -0.01
N TYR A 46 6.98 9.29 -0.57
CA TYR A 46 7.03 10.14 -1.74
C TYR A 46 7.24 11.63 -1.45
N TYR A 47 7.40 12.08 -0.19
CA TYR A 47 7.69 13.49 0.09
C TYR A 47 9.00 13.96 -0.60
N ASP A 48 10.08 13.21 -0.39
CA ASP A 48 11.35 13.28 -1.11
C ASP A 48 11.94 11.86 -1.14
N PRO A 49 11.68 11.06 -2.20
CA PRO A 49 12.12 9.66 -2.26
C PRO A 49 13.63 9.50 -2.15
N LEU A 50 14.38 10.48 -2.67
CA LEU A 50 15.83 10.39 -2.87
C LEU A 50 16.62 10.73 -1.60
N ARG A 51 15.99 11.36 -0.60
CA ARG A 51 16.67 11.85 0.61
C ARG A 51 15.93 11.46 1.90
N PRO A 52 16.65 11.17 2.99
CA PRO A 52 16.04 11.04 4.31
C PRO A 52 15.28 12.32 4.67
N ASN A 53 14.10 12.17 5.25
CA ASN A 53 13.26 13.29 5.70
C ASN A 53 12.26 12.82 6.78
N PRO A 54 11.63 13.74 7.53
CA PRO A 54 10.69 13.39 8.59
C PRO A 54 9.46 12.61 8.13
N CYS A 55 8.97 12.82 6.90
CA CYS A 55 7.84 12.05 6.37
C CYS A 55 8.23 10.59 6.15
N LYS A 56 9.40 10.32 5.54
CA LYS A 56 9.93 8.96 5.40
C LYS A 56 10.12 8.27 6.76
N ALA A 57 10.71 8.98 7.73
CA ALA A 57 10.89 8.44 9.07
C ALA A 57 9.55 8.11 9.74
N ALA A 58 8.53 8.95 9.56
CA ALA A 58 7.18 8.66 10.04
C ALA A 58 6.52 7.48 9.32
N GLY A 59 6.72 7.35 8.01
CA GLY A 59 6.27 6.19 7.24
C GLY A 59 6.86 4.89 7.79
N ASN A 60 8.18 4.85 8.01
CA ASN A 60 8.84 3.69 8.63
C ASN A 60 8.29 3.40 10.03
N ALA A 61 8.19 4.42 10.89
CA ALA A 61 7.69 4.26 12.25
C ALA A 61 6.26 3.71 12.32
N LEU A 62 5.41 4.02 11.33
CA LEU A 62 4.07 3.44 11.24
C LEU A 62 4.10 1.97 10.81
N HIS A 63 5.01 1.57 9.93
CA HIS A 63 5.15 0.17 9.52
C HIS A 63 5.74 -0.72 10.62
N ASP A 64 6.67 -0.17 11.42
CA ASP A 64 7.41 -0.89 12.47
C ASP A 64 6.63 -1.01 13.79
N ALA A 65 5.57 -0.23 13.96
CA ALA A 65 4.74 -0.26 15.16
C ALA A 65 3.50 -1.17 15.00
N PRO A 66 2.97 -1.74 16.09
CA PRO A 66 1.63 -2.32 16.09
C PRO A 66 0.61 -1.32 15.53
N ALA A 67 -0.30 -1.78 14.69
CA ALA A 67 -1.27 -0.93 14.02
C ALA A 67 -2.39 -0.42 14.95
N ALA A 68 -2.71 -1.15 16.03
CA ALA A 68 -3.84 -0.88 16.91
C ALA A 68 -3.83 0.55 17.49
N PRO A 69 -2.73 1.09 18.07
CA PRO A 69 -2.69 2.46 18.55
C PRO A 69 -3.00 3.53 17.48
N PHE A 70 -2.61 3.28 16.21
CA PHE A 70 -2.93 4.18 15.10
C PHE A 70 -4.43 4.13 14.79
N PHE A 71 -4.99 2.93 14.62
CA PHE A 71 -6.40 2.77 14.27
C PHE A 71 -7.34 3.22 15.39
N VAL A 72 -7.07 2.87 16.66
CA VAL A 72 -7.88 3.34 17.80
C VAL A 72 -7.94 4.87 17.83
N ARG A 73 -6.78 5.54 17.73
CA ARG A 73 -6.69 7.01 17.75
C ARG A 73 -7.32 7.66 16.50
N GLY A 74 -7.26 6.99 15.36
CA GLY A 74 -7.86 7.44 14.11
C GLY A 74 -9.38 7.35 14.16
N LEU A 75 -9.91 6.19 14.54
CA LEU A 75 -11.33 5.90 14.60
C LEU A 75 -12.03 6.71 15.71
N SER A 76 -11.34 7.04 16.81
CA SER A 76 -11.89 7.94 17.84
C SER A 76 -12.15 9.37 17.35
N LYS A 77 -11.68 9.73 16.15
CA LYS A 77 -11.89 11.04 15.51
C LYS A 77 -12.98 10.99 14.43
N VAL A 78 -13.62 9.84 14.22
CA VAL A 78 -14.73 9.63 13.31
C VAL A 78 -16.03 10.03 14.00
N ASP A 79 -16.83 10.85 13.32
CA ASP A 79 -18.13 11.32 13.79
C ASP A 79 -19.13 11.36 12.61
N GLY A 80 -20.37 11.76 12.88
CA GLY A 80 -21.43 11.84 11.87
C GLY A 80 -21.27 12.97 10.85
N SER A 81 -20.25 13.84 10.97
CA SER A 81 -20.02 14.93 10.03
C SER A 81 -19.50 14.41 8.68
N PRO A 82 -19.62 15.20 7.59
CA PRO A 82 -18.99 14.85 6.31
C PRO A 82 -17.49 14.56 6.44
N LEU A 83 -16.77 15.30 7.29
CA LEU A 83 -15.33 15.09 7.51
C LEU A 83 -15.07 13.80 8.30
N GLY A 84 -15.92 13.45 9.27
CA GLY A 84 -15.85 12.20 10.01
C GLY A 84 -16.04 10.99 9.09
N ARG A 85 -17.04 11.05 8.20
CA ARG A 85 -17.27 10.02 7.17
C ARG A 85 -16.12 9.92 6.17
N ALA A 86 -15.55 11.05 5.75
CA ALA A 86 -14.36 11.07 4.88
C ALA A 86 -13.15 10.42 5.57
N LEU A 87 -12.96 10.68 6.86
CA LEU A 87 -11.91 10.04 7.65
C LEU A 87 -12.13 8.53 7.79
N LEU A 88 -13.37 8.09 8.01
CA LEU A 88 -13.69 6.66 8.04
C LEU A 88 -13.35 5.99 6.70
N SER A 89 -13.74 6.58 5.58
CA SER A 89 -13.39 6.08 4.25
C SER A 89 -11.87 5.92 4.08
N TYR A 90 -11.10 6.94 4.47
CA TYR A 90 -9.64 6.89 4.45
C TYR A 90 -9.06 5.78 5.33
N LEU A 91 -9.55 5.64 6.58
CA LEU A 91 -9.07 4.62 7.52
C LEU A 91 -9.45 3.20 7.09
N LEU A 92 -10.57 3.01 6.40
CA LEU A 92 -10.93 1.72 5.80
C LEU A 92 -9.96 1.35 4.67
N GLY A 93 -9.52 2.32 3.87
CA GLY A 93 -8.44 2.10 2.91
C GLY A 93 -7.12 1.70 3.59
N MET A 94 -6.74 2.42 4.65
CA MET A 94 -5.54 2.12 5.46
C MET A 94 -5.61 0.71 6.08
N THR A 95 -6.81 0.26 6.44
CA THR A 95 -7.07 -1.08 6.97
C THR A 95 -6.78 -2.16 5.91
N CYS A 96 -7.21 -1.95 4.67
CA CYS A 96 -6.92 -2.85 3.56
C CYS A 96 -5.42 -2.89 3.23
N HIS A 97 -4.74 -1.74 3.27
CA HIS A 97 -3.29 -1.69 3.12
C HIS A 97 -2.58 -2.54 4.19
N PHE A 98 -2.89 -2.28 5.47
CA PHE A 98 -2.37 -3.07 6.60
C PHE A 98 -2.61 -4.57 6.42
N ALA A 99 -3.82 -4.96 6.01
CA ALA A 99 -4.18 -6.35 5.84
C ALA A 99 -3.33 -7.07 4.79
N LEU A 100 -3.02 -6.40 3.68
CA LEU A 100 -2.21 -6.96 2.60
C LEU A 100 -0.73 -7.02 3.02
N ASP A 101 -0.16 -5.93 3.52
CA ASP A 101 1.25 -5.85 3.95
C ASP A 101 1.58 -6.90 4.99
N SER A 102 0.78 -6.96 6.06
CA SER A 102 0.95 -7.93 7.14
C SER A 102 0.72 -9.38 6.71
N ALA A 103 0.18 -9.62 5.51
CA ALA A 103 0.07 -10.96 4.92
C ALA A 103 1.27 -11.30 4.01
N CYS A 104 1.86 -10.29 3.35
CA CYS A 104 2.87 -10.48 2.32
C CYS A 104 4.30 -10.30 2.83
N HIS A 105 4.55 -9.37 3.74
CA HIS A 105 5.92 -8.94 4.08
C HIS A 105 6.81 -10.04 4.66
N SER A 106 6.24 -11.00 5.39
CA SER A 106 7.02 -12.15 5.87
C SER A 106 7.55 -13.01 4.72
N TYR A 107 6.76 -13.20 3.65
CA TYR A 107 7.23 -13.89 2.46
C TYR A 107 8.23 -13.04 1.67
N ILE A 108 7.95 -11.75 1.49
CA ILE A 108 8.84 -10.85 0.77
C ILE A 108 10.23 -10.81 1.43
N GLU A 109 10.29 -10.66 2.74
CA GLU A 109 11.55 -10.66 3.50
C GLU A 109 12.30 -11.99 3.35
N HIS A 110 11.59 -13.13 3.47
CA HIS A 110 12.18 -14.43 3.22
C HIS A 110 12.77 -14.55 1.80
N ARG A 111 12.06 -14.04 0.78
CA ARG A 111 12.52 -14.05 -0.62
C ARG A 111 13.74 -13.16 -0.85
N ILE A 112 13.77 -11.98 -0.24
CA ILE A 112 14.93 -11.08 -0.28
C ILE A 112 16.15 -11.82 0.29
N GLN A 113 16.01 -12.49 1.43
CA GLN A 113 17.10 -13.23 2.07
C GLN A 113 17.61 -14.41 1.25
N CYS A 114 16.73 -15.09 0.51
CA CYS A 114 17.11 -16.26 -0.30
C CYS A 114 17.71 -15.91 -1.67
N THR A 115 17.27 -14.80 -2.28
CA THR A 115 17.57 -14.49 -3.69
C THR A 115 18.40 -13.23 -3.89
N GLY A 116 18.47 -12.34 -2.89
CA GLY A 116 19.05 -11.01 -3.03
C GLY A 116 18.21 -10.05 -3.89
N GLN A 117 17.03 -10.45 -4.35
CA GLN A 117 16.10 -9.57 -5.07
C GLN A 117 15.68 -8.38 -4.20
N SER A 118 15.46 -7.21 -4.81
CA SER A 118 15.01 -6.04 -4.06
C SER A 118 13.52 -6.15 -3.69
N HIS A 119 13.14 -5.61 -2.53
CA HIS A 119 11.76 -5.50 -2.07
C HIS A 119 10.85 -4.84 -3.13
N VAL A 120 11.30 -3.70 -3.65
CA VAL A 120 10.61 -2.93 -4.70
C VAL A 120 10.40 -3.78 -5.96
N SER A 121 11.37 -4.60 -6.34
CA SER A 121 11.28 -5.47 -7.51
C SER A 121 10.22 -6.55 -7.36
N ILE A 122 10.19 -7.24 -6.22
CA ILE A 122 9.21 -8.29 -5.92
C ILE A 122 7.78 -7.73 -5.97
N GLU A 123 7.56 -6.56 -5.38
CA GLU A 123 6.26 -5.87 -5.38
C GLU A 123 5.84 -5.37 -6.75
N THR A 124 6.77 -4.79 -7.50
CA THR A 124 6.52 -4.32 -8.87
C THR A 124 6.17 -5.50 -9.78
N ALA A 125 6.80 -6.66 -9.59
CA ALA A 125 6.48 -7.87 -10.34
C ALA A 125 5.10 -8.46 -9.99
N LEU A 126 4.72 -8.46 -8.70
CA LEU A 126 3.36 -8.82 -8.29
C LEU A 126 2.35 -7.91 -8.96
N GLU A 127 2.52 -6.60 -8.84
CA GLU A 127 1.66 -5.64 -9.51
C GLU A 127 1.59 -5.95 -11.01
N GLY A 128 2.77 -6.20 -11.63
CA GLY A 128 3.02 -6.72 -12.98
C GLY A 128 1.98 -7.71 -13.44
N ARG A 129 1.97 -8.81 -12.70
CA ARG A 129 1.10 -9.96 -12.89
C ARG A 129 -0.37 -9.61 -12.70
N LEU A 130 -0.73 -8.83 -11.68
CA LEU A 130 -2.14 -8.49 -11.42
C LEU A 130 -2.72 -7.61 -12.54
N MET A 131 -1.97 -6.61 -13.03
CA MET A 131 -2.37 -5.79 -14.16
C MET A 131 -2.50 -6.61 -15.44
N ALA A 132 -1.56 -7.53 -15.70
CA ALA A 132 -1.63 -8.42 -16.85
C ALA A 132 -2.87 -9.35 -16.81
N GLN A 133 -3.21 -9.89 -15.63
CA GLN A 133 -4.43 -10.68 -15.43
C GLN A 133 -5.71 -9.89 -15.75
N ASP A 134 -5.70 -8.59 -15.46
CA ASP A 134 -6.84 -7.71 -15.66
C ASP A 134 -6.81 -7.03 -17.05
N GLY A 135 -5.86 -7.40 -17.92
CA GLY A 135 -5.73 -6.86 -19.28
C GLY A 135 -5.22 -5.42 -19.36
N VAL A 136 -4.56 -4.92 -18.30
CA VAL A 136 -4.04 -3.56 -18.21
C VAL A 136 -2.57 -3.52 -18.67
N ASP A 137 -2.27 -2.76 -19.72
CA ASP A 137 -0.90 -2.57 -20.19
C ASP A 137 -0.16 -1.48 -19.39
N TRP A 138 0.89 -1.92 -18.71
CA TRP A 138 1.89 -1.12 -18.01
C TRP A 138 2.38 0.10 -18.77
N ARG A 139 2.51 -0.04 -20.10
CA ARG A 139 3.06 1.01 -20.97
C ARG A 139 2.13 2.19 -21.17
N THR A 140 0.86 2.01 -20.82
CA THR A 140 -0.21 2.94 -21.18
C THR A 140 -0.86 3.59 -19.95
N VAL A 141 -0.70 2.99 -18.77
CA VAL A 141 -1.38 3.42 -17.54
C VAL A 141 -0.36 3.76 -16.46
N ASN A 142 -0.59 4.87 -15.76
CA ASN A 142 0.11 5.18 -14.52
C ASN A 142 -0.70 4.59 -13.35
N PRO A 143 -0.18 3.61 -12.59
CA PRO A 143 -0.86 3.00 -11.44
C PRO A 143 -1.33 4.02 -10.41
N ALA A 144 -0.57 5.09 -10.16
CA ALA A 144 -0.96 6.16 -9.25
C ALA A 144 -1.86 7.23 -9.87
N GLY A 145 -2.22 7.11 -11.16
CA GLY A 145 -2.97 8.09 -11.92
C GLY A 145 -4.33 8.45 -11.29
N TYR A 146 -4.98 7.49 -10.64
CA TYR A 146 -6.30 7.67 -10.01
C TYR A 146 -6.27 8.48 -8.71
N LEU A 147 -5.11 8.65 -8.05
CA LEU A 147 -5.05 9.32 -6.76
C LEU A 147 -5.48 10.78 -6.87
N ALA A 148 -6.56 11.15 -6.20
CA ALA A 148 -7.07 12.51 -6.19
C ALA A 148 -6.18 13.42 -5.32
N VAL A 149 -5.89 14.64 -5.80
CA VAL A 149 -5.06 15.60 -5.07
C VAL A 149 -5.85 16.89 -4.84
N HIS A 150 -6.51 16.97 -3.69
CA HIS A 150 -7.32 18.13 -3.31
C HIS A 150 -7.19 18.43 -1.81
N GLU A 151 -7.60 19.63 -1.41
CA GLU A 151 -7.42 20.13 -0.04
C GLU A 151 -8.12 19.25 1.00
N THR A 152 -9.37 18.83 0.75
CA THR A 152 -10.13 17.97 1.66
C THR A 152 -9.40 16.64 1.93
N ALA A 153 -8.77 16.03 0.92
CA ALA A 153 -8.01 14.80 1.11
C ALA A 153 -6.81 15.05 2.03
N CYS A 154 -5.99 16.06 1.74
CA CYS A 154 -4.82 16.38 2.54
C CYS A 154 -5.18 16.76 3.98
N ARG A 155 -6.27 17.49 4.20
CA ARG A 155 -6.78 17.83 5.55
C ARG A 155 -7.28 16.61 6.30
N THR A 156 -7.91 15.65 5.60
CA THR A 156 -8.39 14.40 6.20
C THR A 156 -7.21 13.53 6.63
N MET A 157 -6.24 13.32 5.75
CA MET A 157 -5.00 12.59 6.05
C MET A 157 -4.23 13.21 7.23
N ALA A 158 -4.09 14.54 7.27
CA ALA A 158 -3.39 15.26 8.33
C ALA A 158 -4.03 15.13 9.72
N ARG A 159 -5.27 14.62 9.82
CA ARG A 159 -5.89 14.33 11.13
C ARG A 159 -5.22 13.13 11.81
N VAL A 160 -4.61 12.22 11.07
CA VAL A 160 -4.08 10.96 11.60
C VAL A 160 -2.62 10.71 11.26
N LEU A 161 -2.12 11.25 10.15
CA LEU A 161 -0.71 11.17 9.79
C LEU A 161 0.11 12.32 10.42
N PRO A 162 1.36 12.06 10.83
CA PRO A 162 2.25 13.09 11.39
C PRO A 162 2.89 13.97 10.30
N ALA A 163 2.07 14.55 9.43
CA ALA A 163 2.50 15.45 8.36
C ALA A 163 1.46 16.54 8.10
N SER A 164 1.93 17.73 7.71
CA SER A 164 1.05 18.84 7.35
C SER A 164 0.29 18.58 6.04
N PRO A 165 -0.88 19.22 5.81
CA PRO A 165 -1.59 19.12 4.54
C PRO A 165 -0.73 19.47 3.31
N ALA A 166 0.20 20.43 3.45
CA ALA A 166 1.11 20.80 2.37
C ALA A 166 2.12 19.68 2.05
N GLN A 167 2.68 19.03 3.08
CA GLN A 167 3.56 17.87 2.90
C GLN A 167 2.82 16.69 2.27
N LEU A 168 1.60 16.41 2.72
CA LEU A 168 0.77 15.33 2.17
C LEU A 168 0.36 15.59 0.72
N ARG A 169 0.04 16.85 0.37
CA ARG A 169 -0.16 17.24 -1.02
C ARG A 169 1.08 16.93 -1.87
N ARG A 170 2.27 17.27 -1.37
CA ARG A 170 3.54 16.98 -2.05
C ARG A 170 3.77 15.49 -2.20
N CYS A 171 3.49 14.69 -1.17
CA CYS A 171 3.54 13.23 -1.20
C CYS A 171 2.70 12.66 -2.34
N LEU A 172 1.41 13.02 -2.41
CA LEU A 172 0.50 12.53 -3.45
C LEU A 172 0.95 12.96 -4.85
N VAL A 173 1.32 14.23 -5.05
CA VAL A 173 1.81 14.72 -6.35
C VAL A 173 3.05 13.96 -6.80
N ASN A 174 4.00 13.76 -5.88
CA ASN A 174 5.23 13.04 -6.17
C ASN A 174 4.97 11.56 -6.45
N MET A 175 4.07 10.91 -5.71
CA MET A 175 3.69 9.52 -5.96
C MET A 175 3.19 9.32 -7.39
N LYS A 176 2.34 10.23 -7.88
CA LYS A 176 1.87 10.24 -9.28
C LYS A 176 3.02 10.47 -10.27
N LEU A 177 3.91 11.41 -9.97
CA LEU A 177 5.05 11.75 -10.82
C LEU A 177 6.06 10.60 -10.92
N PHE A 178 6.49 10.04 -9.79
CA PHE A 178 7.50 8.97 -9.74
C PHE A 178 6.95 7.67 -10.33
N ASN A 179 5.69 7.31 -10.08
CA ASN A 179 5.08 6.20 -10.81
C ASN A 179 5.07 6.51 -12.31
N GLY A 180 4.54 7.65 -12.75
CA GLY A 180 4.52 7.98 -14.18
C GLY A 180 5.89 8.09 -14.86
N LEU A 181 6.95 8.40 -14.10
CA LEU A 181 8.34 8.48 -14.58
C LEU A 181 9.00 7.10 -14.63
N LEU A 182 8.77 6.29 -13.60
CA LEU A 182 9.48 5.04 -13.41
C LEU A 182 8.73 3.85 -14.02
N MET A 183 7.42 3.93 -14.22
CA MET A 183 6.69 2.88 -14.94
C MET A 183 7.21 2.69 -16.37
N PRO A 184 7.30 1.45 -16.86
CA PRO A 184 7.73 1.18 -18.23
C PRO A 184 6.69 1.73 -19.20
N GLY A 185 7.14 2.27 -20.34
CA GLY A 185 6.23 2.80 -21.38
C GLY A 185 6.76 4.03 -22.11
N ARG A 186 7.84 4.64 -21.62
CA ARG A 186 8.49 5.79 -22.24
C ARG A 186 9.98 5.53 -22.34
N PRO A 187 10.47 4.71 -23.30
CA PRO A 187 11.83 4.18 -23.30
C PRO A 187 12.93 5.24 -23.16
N LEU A 188 12.76 6.40 -23.81
CA LEU A 188 13.70 7.52 -23.69
C LEU A 188 13.71 8.11 -22.28
N ILE A 189 12.53 8.33 -21.68
CA ILE A 189 12.40 8.88 -20.34
C ILE A 189 12.88 7.86 -19.30
N ASN A 190 12.48 6.59 -19.45
CA ASN A 190 12.90 5.50 -18.59
C ASN A 190 14.43 5.33 -18.63
N GLY A 191 15.06 5.36 -19.82
CA GLY A 191 16.52 5.27 -19.96
C GLY A 191 17.27 6.46 -19.35
N LEU A 192 16.73 7.67 -19.44
CA LEU A 192 17.29 8.84 -18.74
C LEU A 192 17.14 8.73 -17.22
N ALA A 193 15.99 8.27 -16.74
CA ALA A 193 15.73 8.03 -15.33
C ALA A 193 16.69 6.98 -14.77
N GLU A 194 16.88 5.86 -15.47
CA GLU A 194 17.85 4.83 -15.12
C GLU A 194 19.26 5.40 -14.97
N GLN A 195 19.75 6.15 -15.96
CA GLN A 195 21.09 6.74 -15.90
C GLN A 195 21.25 7.70 -14.72
N ALA A 196 20.24 8.52 -14.44
CA ALA A 196 20.25 9.43 -13.30
C ALA A 196 20.27 8.68 -11.96
N LEU A 197 19.51 7.59 -11.84
CA LEU A 197 19.48 6.74 -10.64
C LEU A 197 20.79 6.00 -10.44
N ARG A 198 21.40 5.45 -11.49
CA ARG A 198 22.72 4.82 -11.43
C ARG A 198 23.80 5.81 -10.99
N ARG A 199 23.83 7.01 -11.56
CA ARG A 199 24.80 8.06 -11.20
C ARG A 199 24.64 8.59 -9.78
N SER A 200 23.42 8.61 -9.26
CA SER A 200 23.13 9.03 -7.88
C SER A 200 23.32 7.91 -6.86
N GLY A 201 23.65 6.69 -7.28
CA GLY A 201 23.76 5.52 -6.41
C GLY A 201 22.41 5.03 -5.86
N LYS A 202 21.29 5.49 -6.43
CA LYS A 202 19.92 5.17 -6.00
C LYS A 202 19.26 4.06 -6.82
N TRP A 203 20.01 3.44 -7.74
CA TRP A 203 19.52 2.36 -8.57
C TRP A 203 19.04 1.15 -7.77
N GLU A 204 19.83 0.70 -6.80
CA GLU A 204 19.45 -0.46 -5.97
C GLU A 204 18.23 -0.19 -5.07
N GLU A 205 18.00 1.07 -4.68
CA GLU A 205 16.91 1.45 -3.78
C GLU A 205 15.56 1.59 -4.51
N ILE A 206 15.54 2.16 -5.73
CA ILE A 206 14.29 2.53 -6.42
C ILE A 206 14.24 2.13 -7.90
N GLY A 207 15.29 1.52 -8.44
CA GLY A 207 15.35 1.06 -9.84
C GLY A 207 14.41 -0.10 -10.14
N GLY A 208 13.98 -0.87 -9.13
CA GLY A 208 13.03 -1.96 -9.28
C GLY A 208 11.68 -1.56 -9.87
N LEU A 209 11.29 -0.29 -9.70
CA LEU A 209 10.08 0.30 -10.30
C LEU A 209 10.10 0.33 -11.84
N LEU A 210 11.30 0.29 -12.44
CA LEU A 210 11.48 0.54 -13.87
C LEU A 210 11.32 -0.71 -14.76
N PHE A 211 11.71 -1.87 -14.25
CA PHE A 211 11.92 -3.06 -15.09
C PHE A 211 11.42 -4.37 -14.51
N SER A 212 11.16 -4.47 -13.20
CA SER A 212 10.87 -5.79 -12.59
C SER A 212 9.53 -6.38 -13.04
N ALA A 213 8.58 -5.53 -13.46
CA ALA A 213 7.34 -5.99 -14.11
C ALA A 213 7.54 -6.56 -15.53
N LEU A 214 8.73 -6.37 -16.12
CA LEU A 214 9.06 -6.79 -17.49
C LEU A 214 9.88 -8.09 -17.56
N ASP A 215 10.24 -8.70 -16.43
CA ASP A 215 10.84 -10.04 -16.37
C ASP A 215 9.93 -11.02 -15.61
N PRO A 216 8.85 -11.52 -16.25
CA PRO A 216 7.88 -12.38 -15.57
C PRO A 216 8.47 -13.72 -15.12
N GLU A 217 9.56 -14.18 -15.74
CA GLU A 217 10.18 -15.47 -15.44
C GLU A 217 10.97 -15.39 -14.14
N GLU A 218 11.79 -14.34 -13.95
CA GLU A 218 12.59 -14.14 -12.74
C GLU A 218 11.73 -14.05 -11.47
N TYR A 219 10.53 -13.47 -11.57
CA TYR A 219 9.61 -13.25 -10.46
C TYR A 219 8.40 -14.19 -10.46
N ALA A 220 8.38 -15.26 -11.28
CA ALA A 220 7.22 -16.12 -11.43
C ALA A 220 6.79 -16.76 -10.10
N GLN A 221 7.75 -17.32 -9.36
CA GLN A 221 7.48 -18.00 -8.09
C GLN A 221 7.05 -17.01 -6.99
N SER A 222 7.74 -15.87 -6.86
CA SER A 222 7.39 -14.85 -5.88
C SER A 222 5.99 -14.28 -6.15
N SER A 223 5.71 -13.96 -7.41
CA SER A 223 4.41 -13.44 -7.83
C SER A 223 3.28 -14.46 -7.66
N SER A 224 3.54 -15.76 -7.86
CA SER A 224 2.54 -16.82 -7.62
C SER A 224 2.14 -16.90 -6.15
N VAL A 225 3.13 -17.04 -5.26
CA VAL A 225 2.88 -17.14 -3.81
C VAL A 225 2.22 -15.86 -3.27
N LEU A 226 2.67 -14.68 -3.72
CA LEU A 226 2.05 -13.42 -3.34
C LEU A 226 0.63 -13.27 -3.87
N THR A 227 0.31 -13.83 -5.04
CA THR A 227 -1.08 -13.88 -5.53
C THR A 227 -1.96 -14.72 -4.61
N ASP A 228 -1.47 -15.86 -4.12
CA ASP A 228 -2.21 -16.70 -3.18
C ASP A 228 -2.43 -15.99 -1.84
N LEU A 229 -1.38 -15.36 -1.29
CA LEU A 229 -1.46 -14.57 -0.06
C LEU A 229 -2.44 -13.40 -0.20
N PHE A 230 -2.42 -12.72 -1.35
CA PHE A 230 -3.36 -11.67 -1.70
C PHE A 230 -4.80 -12.15 -1.59
N PHE A 231 -5.16 -13.27 -2.24
CA PHE A 231 -6.55 -13.76 -2.21
C PHE A 231 -6.96 -14.29 -0.83
N GLN A 232 -6.03 -14.92 -0.10
CA GLN A 232 -6.26 -15.36 1.28
C GLN A 232 -6.44 -14.19 2.26
N ALA A 233 -5.87 -13.01 1.96
CA ALA A 233 -5.99 -11.82 2.78
C ALA A 233 -7.31 -11.05 2.57
N VAL A 234 -7.99 -11.22 1.42
CA VAL A 234 -9.26 -10.53 1.12
C VAL A 234 -10.33 -10.70 2.21
N PRO A 235 -10.73 -11.92 2.61
CA PRO A 235 -11.74 -12.09 3.66
C PRO A 235 -11.27 -11.56 5.03
N LYS A 236 -9.95 -11.58 5.29
CA LYS A 236 -9.37 -11.02 6.52
C LYS A 236 -9.51 -9.50 6.52
N ALA A 237 -9.18 -8.84 5.42
CA ALA A 237 -9.34 -7.40 5.27
C ALA A 237 -10.79 -6.96 5.43
N ALA A 238 -11.74 -7.70 4.83
CA ALA A 238 -13.17 -7.47 5.01
C ALA A 238 -13.60 -7.55 6.48
N ALA A 239 -13.12 -8.54 7.23
CA ALA A 239 -13.38 -8.67 8.66
C ALA A 239 -12.76 -7.52 9.48
N LEU A 240 -11.55 -7.08 9.14
CA LEU A 240 -10.93 -5.91 9.78
C LEU A 240 -11.71 -4.62 9.52
N MET A 241 -12.18 -4.41 8.28
CA MET A 241 -13.04 -3.27 7.94
C MET A 241 -14.34 -3.29 8.75
N ASP A 242 -14.97 -4.46 8.87
CA ASP A 242 -16.18 -4.64 9.68
C ASP A 242 -15.92 -4.36 11.16
N SER A 243 -14.79 -4.83 11.70
CA SER A 243 -14.33 -4.52 13.05
C SER A 243 -14.13 -3.02 13.28
N CYS A 244 -13.52 -2.30 12.32
CA CYS A 244 -13.40 -0.83 12.38
C CYS A 244 -14.78 -0.15 12.42
N CYS A 245 -15.75 -0.62 11.64
CA CYS A 245 -17.12 -0.10 11.66
C CYS A 245 -17.83 -0.39 12.99
N ALA A 246 -17.74 -1.62 13.51
CA ALA A 246 -18.33 -2.00 14.78
C ALA A 246 -17.75 -1.17 15.94
N HIS A 247 -16.44 -0.89 15.90
CA HIS A 247 -15.77 -0.01 16.86
C HIS A 247 -16.36 1.42 16.82
N VAL A 248 -16.54 2.00 15.63
CA VAL A 248 -17.13 3.33 15.47
C VAL A 248 -18.59 3.37 15.94
N GLN A 249 -19.36 2.32 15.68
CA GLN A 249 -20.81 2.29 15.99
C GLN A 249 -21.12 2.00 17.47
N SER A 250 -20.34 1.13 18.10
CA SER A 250 -20.70 0.55 19.41
C SER A 250 -19.56 0.55 20.43
N GLY A 251 -18.35 0.98 20.05
CA GLY A 251 -17.17 0.89 20.89
C GLY A 251 -16.63 -0.54 21.06
N ALA A 252 -17.04 -1.48 20.20
CA ALA A 252 -16.52 -2.84 20.19
C ALA A 252 -14.98 -2.85 20.10
N PRO A 253 -14.29 -3.82 20.72
CA PRO A 253 -12.84 -3.94 20.58
C PRO A 253 -12.46 -4.18 19.11
N LEU A 254 -11.33 -3.61 18.69
CA LEU A 254 -10.77 -3.89 17.37
C LEU A 254 -10.25 -5.33 17.30
N ASP A 255 -10.19 -5.87 16.08
CA ASP A 255 -9.65 -7.19 15.82
C ASP A 255 -8.19 -7.29 16.32
N PRO A 256 -7.82 -8.36 17.07
CA PRO A 256 -6.46 -8.53 17.61
C PRO A 256 -5.35 -8.55 16.55
N ARG A 257 -5.68 -8.77 15.28
CA ARG A 257 -4.70 -8.67 14.20
C ARG A 257 -4.05 -7.29 14.14
N PHE A 258 -4.74 -6.22 14.54
CA PHE A 258 -4.14 -4.88 14.62
C PHE A 258 -3.00 -4.77 15.64
N ASP A 259 -2.83 -5.72 16.56
CA ASP A 259 -1.68 -5.76 17.47
C ASP A 259 -0.38 -6.17 16.75
N LYS A 260 -0.46 -6.57 15.47
CA LYS A 260 0.70 -6.84 14.61
C LYS A 260 1.21 -5.56 13.93
N THR A 261 2.46 -5.62 13.50
CA THR A 261 3.07 -4.60 12.63
C THR A 261 2.69 -4.86 11.16
N TYR A 262 3.06 -3.92 10.28
CA TYR A 262 2.93 -4.14 8.84
C TYR A 262 4.03 -5.07 8.33
N GLY A 263 5.19 -5.05 8.99
CA GLY A 263 6.41 -5.74 8.59
C GLY A 263 6.41 -7.26 8.77
N PRO A 264 7.57 -7.89 8.48
CA PRO A 264 7.72 -9.34 8.58
C PRO A 264 7.63 -9.84 10.03
N ASP A 265 7.07 -11.04 10.18
CA ASP A 265 6.97 -11.77 11.44
C ASP A 265 7.93 -12.98 11.40
N PRO A 266 8.88 -13.12 12.35
CA PRO A 266 9.88 -14.18 12.32
C PRO A 266 9.30 -15.61 12.30
N GLU A 267 8.17 -15.84 12.98
CA GLU A 267 7.51 -17.15 12.99
C GLU A 267 6.90 -17.46 11.61
N ALA A 268 6.23 -16.50 10.99
CA ALA A 268 5.71 -16.62 9.65
C ALA A 268 6.82 -16.82 8.60
N MET A 269 7.96 -16.14 8.75
CA MET A 269 9.13 -16.35 7.89
C MET A 269 9.67 -17.79 7.98
N ALA A 270 9.72 -18.37 9.18
CA ALA A 270 10.18 -19.74 9.38
C ALA A 270 9.28 -20.77 8.66
N LEU A 271 7.98 -20.49 8.54
CA LEU A 271 7.05 -21.35 7.80
C LEU A 271 7.33 -21.37 6.29
N PHE A 272 7.81 -20.25 5.72
CA PHE A 272 8.21 -20.22 4.31
C PHE A 272 9.53 -20.95 4.07
N ALA A 273 10.48 -20.86 5.01
CA ALA A 273 11.73 -21.60 4.95
C ALA A 273 11.55 -23.12 5.09
N ALA A 274 10.49 -23.58 5.76
CA ALA A 274 10.20 -24.99 5.96
C ALA A 274 9.47 -25.68 4.79
N LYS A 275 8.92 -24.91 3.84
CA LYS A 275 8.34 -25.47 2.62
C LYS A 275 9.47 -25.73 1.61
N PRO A 276 9.62 -26.96 1.08
CA PRO A 276 10.59 -27.19 0.02
C PRO A 276 10.28 -26.28 -1.17
N ALA A 277 11.32 -25.69 -1.75
CA ALA A 277 11.22 -25.00 -3.02
C ALA A 277 10.92 -26.06 -4.10
N ASP A 278 9.65 -26.21 -4.46
CA ASP A 278 9.25 -26.93 -5.66
C ASP A 278 9.84 -26.25 -6.91
#